data_AF-A0A3N6GF08-F1
#
_entry.id   AF-A0A3N6GF08-F1
#
_cell.length_a   1.000
_cell.length_b   1.000
_cell.length_c   1.000
_cell.angle_alpha   90.00
_cell.angle_beta   90.00
_cell.angle_gamma   90.00
#
_symmetry.space_group_name_H-M   'P 1'
#
loop_
_entity.id
_entity.type
_entity.pdbx_description
1 polymer ?
#
loop_
_entity_poly.entity_id
_entity_poly.type
_entity_poly.pdbx_seq_one_letter_code
_entity_poly.pdbx_strand_id
1 'polypeptide(L)'
;MAEPPAADRRRSSPPRRREREADGPRDNRVKVSYNDTELTILNEAASRDNQALASWIASAALAVAKEKVVPVSGAMKDVLSDLVKARTHVSRVGNNVNQIARVLNSEGEVADPQLASALRAVQQAMRRIDEATLQLMRERRRRL
;
A
#
# COMPACT_ATOMS: atom_id res chain seq x y z
N MET A 1 -69.10 4.85 -26.14
CA MET A 1 -67.73 4.84 -26.69
C MET A 1 -66.83 5.51 -25.66
N ALA A 2 -65.88 4.79 -25.08
CA ALA A 2 -64.92 5.33 -24.13
C ALA A 2 -63.50 5.13 -24.70
N GLU A 3 -62.75 6.23 -24.77
CA GLU A 3 -61.39 6.32 -25.30
C GLU A 3 -60.39 5.85 -24.23
N PRO A 4 -59.35 5.05 -24.57
CA PRO A 4 -58.38 4.59 -23.58
C PRO A 4 -57.29 5.66 -23.34
N PRO A 5 -56.73 5.74 -22.11
CA PRO A 5 -55.81 6.80 -21.75
C PRO A 5 -54.42 6.59 -22.38
N ALA A 6 -53.82 7.69 -22.83
CA ALA A 6 -52.49 7.73 -23.41
C ALA A 6 -51.43 7.27 -22.40
N ALA A 7 -50.69 6.22 -22.76
CA ALA A 7 -49.60 5.70 -21.96
C ALA A 7 -48.42 6.69 -21.89
N ASP A 8 -48.06 7.03 -20.66
CA ASP A 8 -46.88 7.82 -20.30
C ASP A 8 -45.58 7.12 -20.73
N ARG A 9 -44.96 7.63 -21.80
CA ARG A 9 -43.70 7.10 -22.33
C ARG A 9 -42.56 7.57 -21.44
N ARG A 10 -42.22 6.74 -20.44
CA ARG A 10 -40.99 6.89 -19.64
C ARG A 10 -39.79 7.00 -20.59
N ARG A 11 -39.17 8.18 -20.64
CA ARG A 11 -37.97 8.45 -21.44
C ARG A 11 -36.83 7.58 -20.91
N SER A 12 -36.40 6.62 -21.73
CA SER A 12 -35.22 5.80 -21.44
C SER A 12 -33.97 6.67 -21.49
N SER A 13 -33.20 6.70 -20.39
CA SER A 13 -31.91 7.39 -20.34
C SER A 13 -30.94 6.78 -21.37
N PRO A 14 -30.14 7.60 -22.08
CA PRO A 14 -29.25 7.11 -23.12
C PRO A 14 -28.21 6.14 -22.53
N PRO A 15 -27.82 5.09 -23.28
CA PRO A 15 -26.87 4.10 -22.79
C PRO A 15 -25.51 4.77 -22.52
N ARG A 16 -25.04 4.67 -21.28
CA ARG A 16 -23.68 5.08 -20.89
C ARG A 16 -22.69 4.24 -21.69
N ARG A 17 -22.14 4.82 -22.76
CA ARG A 17 -21.09 4.21 -23.58
C ARG A 17 -19.82 4.15 -22.74
N ARG A 18 -19.44 2.95 -22.29
CA ARG A 18 -18.12 2.72 -21.68
C ARG A 18 -17.05 2.99 -22.73
N GLU A 19 -16.01 3.70 -22.32
CA GLU A 19 -14.79 3.89 -23.11
C GLU A 19 -14.22 2.50 -23.45
N ARG A 20 -13.81 2.30 -24.71
CA ARG A 20 -13.27 1.00 -25.14
C ARG A 20 -11.86 0.85 -24.56
N GLU A 21 -11.60 -0.27 -23.87
CA GLU A 21 -10.24 -0.62 -23.43
C GLU A 21 -9.33 -0.68 -24.67
N ALA A 22 -8.17 0.01 -24.62
CA ALA A 22 -7.28 0.19 -25.76
C ALA A 22 -6.65 -1.13 -26.26
N ASP A 23 -6.54 -2.13 -25.39
CA ASP A 23 -5.93 -3.43 -25.67
C ASP A 23 -6.92 -4.47 -26.26
N GLY A 24 -8.16 -4.06 -26.57
CA GLY A 24 -9.17 -4.96 -27.12
C GLY A 24 -9.90 -5.82 -26.07
N PRO A 25 -10.80 -6.71 -26.52
CA PRO A 25 -11.60 -7.54 -25.62
C PRO A 25 -10.75 -8.59 -24.88
N ARG A 26 -11.14 -8.91 -23.64
CA ARG A 26 -10.51 -9.97 -22.84
C ARG A 26 -11.11 -11.34 -23.20
N ASP A 27 -10.38 -12.13 -24.00
CA ASP A 27 -10.88 -13.42 -24.50
C ASP A 27 -10.49 -14.63 -23.63
N ASN A 28 -9.43 -14.52 -22.84
CA ASN A 28 -8.96 -15.59 -21.96
C ASN A 28 -9.81 -15.68 -20.69
N ARG A 29 -10.38 -16.85 -20.40
CA ARG A 29 -11.22 -17.11 -19.22
C ARG A 29 -10.62 -18.21 -18.35
N VAL A 30 -10.57 -17.97 -17.05
CA VAL A 30 -10.14 -18.94 -16.03
C VAL A 30 -11.31 -19.26 -15.12
N LYS A 31 -11.52 -20.55 -14.80
CA LYS A 31 -12.52 -20.99 -13.82
C LYS A 31 -11.83 -21.24 -12.48
N VAL A 32 -12.40 -20.70 -11.41
CA VAL A 32 -11.94 -20.90 -10.03
C VAL A 32 -13.14 -21.36 -9.20
N SER A 33 -12.91 -22.32 -8.31
CA SER A 33 -13.92 -22.84 -7.39
C SER A 33 -13.57 -22.44 -5.97
N TYR A 34 -14.60 -22.08 -5.19
CA TYR A 34 -14.48 -21.68 -3.79
C TYR A 34 -15.48 -22.46 -2.95
N ASN A 35 -15.13 -22.76 -1.70
CA ASN A 35 -16.12 -23.18 -0.71
C ASN A 35 -16.94 -21.97 -0.20
N ASP A 36 -18.00 -22.24 0.57
CA ASP A 36 -18.92 -21.19 1.05
C ASP A 36 -18.22 -20.14 1.93
N THR A 37 -17.27 -20.57 2.75
CA THR A 37 -16.48 -19.69 3.63
C THR A 37 -15.59 -18.75 2.81
N GLU A 38 -14.84 -19.29 1.84
CA GLU A 38 -14.01 -18.53 0.92
C GLU A 38 -14.84 -17.53 0.12
N LEU A 39 -16.00 -17.95 -0.39
CA LEU A 39 -16.90 -17.10 -1.16
C LEU A 39 -17.44 -15.95 -0.29
N THR A 40 -17.76 -16.21 0.98
CA THR A 40 -18.22 -15.17 1.91
C THR A 40 -17.14 -14.11 2.14
N ILE A 41 -15.90 -14.53 2.42
CA ILE A 41 -14.76 -13.62 2.61
C ILE A 41 -14.54 -12.72 1.38
N LEU A 42 -14.60 -13.31 0.18
CA LEU A 42 -14.41 -12.55 -1.06
C LEU A 42 -15.56 -11.57 -1.32
N ASN A 43 -16.80 -11.93 -0.99
CA ASN A 43 -17.96 -11.04 -1.12
C ASN A 43 -17.87 -9.85 -0.16
N GLU A 44 -17.49 -10.08 1.09
CA GLU A 44 -17.26 -9.00 2.05
C GLU A 44 -16.17 -8.05 1.58
N ALA A 45 -15.07 -8.59 1.03
CA ALA A 45 -13.98 -7.79 0.49
C ALA A 45 -14.41 -6.94 -0.73
N ALA A 46 -15.12 -7.55 -1.67
CA ALA A 46 -15.66 -6.84 -2.83
C ALA A 46 -16.67 -5.77 -2.43
N SER A 47 -17.50 -6.06 -1.41
CA SER A 47 -18.50 -5.12 -0.88
C SER A 47 -17.85 -3.91 -0.21
N ARG A 48 -16.79 -4.13 0.59
CA ARG A 48 -16.00 -3.04 1.20
C ARG A 48 -15.43 -2.07 0.16
N ASP A 49 -15.03 -2.59 -0.99
CA ASP A 49 -14.44 -1.78 -2.07
C ASP A 49 -15.49 -1.30 -3.10
N ASN A 50 -16.78 -1.58 -2.87
CA ASN A 50 -17.90 -1.26 -3.76
C ASN A 50 -17.68 -1.76 -5.21
N GLN A 51 -17.12 -2.98 -5.33
CA GLN A 51 -16.83 -3.62 -6.61
C GLN A 51 -17.65 -4.89 -6.79
N ALA A 52 -17.97 -5.22 -8.04
CA ALA A 52 -18.49 -6.54 -8.37
C ALA A 52 -17.43 -7.61 -8.07
N LEU A 53 -17.83 -8.73 -7.47
CA LEU A 53 -16.94 -9.80 -7.02
C LEU A 53 -15.90 -10.22 -8.07
N ALA A 54 -16.33 -10.54 -9.29
CA ALA A 54 -15.43 -10.96 -10.36
C ALA A 54 -14.42 -9.85 -10.77
N SER A 55 -14.85 -8.60 -10.75
CA SER A 55 -13.97 -7.44 -11.02
C SER A 55 -12.95 -7.25 -9.91
N TRP A 56 -13.38 -7.42 -8.65
CA TRP A 56 -12.53 -7.34 -7.48
C TRP A 56 -11.46 -8.44 -7.50
N ILE A 57 -11.85 -9.70 -7.72
CA ILE A 57 -10.94 -10.86 -7.82
C ILE A 57 -9.91 -10.63 -8.93
N ALA A 58 -10.36 -10.24 -10.13
CA ALA A 58 -9.46 -10.00 -11.27
C ALA A 58 -8.49 -8.85 -10.99
N SER A 59 -8.97 -7.76 -10.39
CA SER A 59 -8.14 -6.60 -10.06
C SER A 59 -7.12 -6.93 -8.97
N ALA A 60 -7.54 -7.65 -7.92
CA ALA A 60 -6.67 -8.10 -6.85
C ALA A 60 -5.59 -9.06 -7.37
N ALA A 61 -5.97 -10.08 -8.14
CA ALA A 61 -5.04 -11.03 -8.74
C ALA A 61 -4.02 -10.34 -9.66
N LEU A 62 -4.45 -9.42 -10.51
CA LEU A 62 -3.55 -8.64 -11.37
C LEU A 62 -2.66 -7.68 -10.57
N ALA A 63 -3.16 -7.09 -9.50
CA ALA A 63 -2.36 -6.21 -8.64
C ALA A 63 -1.25 -6.99 -7.93
N VAL A 64 -1.53 -8.21 -7.48
CA VAL A 64 -0.53 -9.13 -6.91
C VAL A 64 0.47 -9.58 -7.97
N ALA A 65 0.00 -10.04 -9.14
CA ALA A 65 0.85 -10.49 -10.22
C ALA A 65 1.75 -9.39 -10.80
N LYS A 66 1.29 -8.14 -10.81
CA LYS A 66 2.09 -6.96 -11.21
C LYS A 66 2.97 -6.41 -10.09
N GLU A 67 3.05 -7.10 -8.96
CA GLU A 67 3.74 -6.67 -7.74
C GLU A 67 3.29 -5.29 -7.19
N LYS A 68 2.13 -4.77 -7.65
CA LYS A 68 1.56 -3.47 -7.24
C LYS A 68 0.93 -3.52 -5.86
N VAL A 69 0.40 -4.68 -5.46
CA VAL A 69 -0.09 -4.94 -4.11
C VAL A 69 0.66 -6.15 -3.57
N VAL A 70 1.41 -5.93 -2.51
CA VAL A 70 1.84 -7.03 -1.65
C VAL A 70 0.61 -7.46 -0.85
N PRO A 71 0.15 -8.73 -0.87
CA PRO A 71 -0.75 -9.21 0.17
C PRO A 71 0.04 -9.20 1.47
N VAL A 72 -0.06 -8.10 2.22
CA VAL A 72 0.54 -7.97 3.53
C VAL A 72 -0.54 -8.38 4.53
N SER A 73 -0.27 -9.35 5.40
CA SER A 73 -1.11 -9.54 6.58
C SER A 73 -1.18 -8.22 7.35
N GLY A 74 -2.31 -7.87 7.97
CA GLY A 74 -2.43 -6.60 8.71
C GLY A 74 -1.24 -6.34 9.63
N ALA A 75 -0.83 -7.36 10.39
CA ALA A 75 0.34 -7.35 11.27
C ALA A 75 1.66 -6.95 10.58
N MET A 76 1.89 -7.35 9.33
CA MET A 76 3.12 -7.03 8.63
C MET A 76 3.11 -5.59 8.06
N LYS A 77 1.93 -5.00 7.79
CA LYS A 77 1.82 -3.57 7.46
C LYS A 77 2.19 -2.72 8.67
N ASP A 78 1.76 -3.15 9.84
CA ASP A 78 2.06 -2.47 11.10
C ASP A 78 3.56 -2.49 11.39
N VAL A 79 4.21 -3.66 11.24
CA VAL A 79 5.68 -3.79 11.40
C VAL A 79 6.44 -2.88 10.43
N LEU A 80 6.04 -2.83 9.15
CA LEU A 80 6.68 -1.94 8.16
C LEU A 80 6.44 -0.46 8.49
N SER A 81 5.23 -0.11 8.90
CA SER A 81 4.88 1.26 9.33
C SER A 81 5.73 1.68 10.53
N ASP A 82 5.91 0.80 11.50
CA ASP A 82 6.68 1.07 12.71
C ASP A 82 8.17 1.19 12.42
N LEU A 83 8.72 0.41 11.48
CA LEU A 83 10.10 0.59 11.01
C LEU A 83 10.31 1.95 10.33
N VAL A 84 9.35 2.40 9.50
CA VAL A 84 9.40 3.72 8.84
C VAL A 84 9.31 4.85 9.86
N LYS A 85 8.44 4.73 10.85
CA LYS A 85 8.34 5.69 11.96
C LYS A 85 9.63 5.73 12.76
N ALA A 86 10.18 4.57 13.13
CA ALA A 86 11.44 4.47 13.87
C ALA A 86 12.59 5.16 13.12
N ARG A 87 12.72 4.92 11.80
CA ARG A 87 13.70 5.62 10.96
C ARG A 87 13.54 7.14 11.02
N THR A 88 12.31 7.62 10.90
CA THR A 88 12.00 9.05 10.95
C THR A 88 12.39 9.67 12.29
N HIS A 89 12.10 8.99 13.41
CA HIS A 89 12.50 9.43 14.74
C HIS A 89 14.02 9.49 14.89
N VAL A 90 14.73 8.44 14.46
CA VAL A 90 16.20 8.40 14.54
C VAL A 90 16.84 9.49 13.66
N SER A 91 16.30 9.76 12.46
CA SER A 91 16.79 10.86 11.62
C SER A 91 16.61 12.24 12.29
N ARG A 92 15.49 12.47 12.98
CA ARG A 92 15.28 13.73 13.75
C ARG A 92 16.28 13.85 14.90
N VAL A 93 16.50 12.79 15.65
CA VAL A 93 17.52 12.76 16.72
C VAL A 93 18.90 13.08 16.12
N GLY A 94 19.27 12.46 15.01
CA GLY A 94 20.55 12.73 14.32
C GLY A 94 20.71 14.18 13.88
N ASN A 95 19.65 14.80 13.35
CA ASN A 95 19.67 16.20 12.96
C ASN A 95 19.88 17.12 14.17
N ASN A 96 19.19 16.87 15.29
CA ASN A 96 19.35 17.65 16.51
C ASN A 96 20.77 17.53 17.07
N VAL A 97 21.32 16.31 17.12
CA VAL A 97 22.70 16.07 17.57
C VAL A 97 23.71 16.78 16.65
N ASN A 98 23.48 16.77 15.34
CA ASN A 98 24.34 17.46 14.37
C ASN A 98 24.27 18.99 14.51
N GLN A 99 23.10 19.55 14.85
CA GLN A 99 22.95 20.97 15.16
C GLN A 99 23.72 21.35 16.43
N ILE A 100 23.59 20.57 17.50
CA ILE A 100 24.34 20.77 18.75
C ILE A 100 25.86 20.74 18.47
N ALA A 101 26.32 19.78 17.66
CA ALA A 101 27.72 19.70 17.26
C ALA A 101 28.20 20.93 16.50
N ARG A 102 27.37 21.48 15.62
CA ARG A 102 27.72 22.68 14.87
C ARG A 102 27.84 23.91 15.76
N VAL A 103 26.95 24.05 16.75
CA VAL A 103 27.01 25.14 17.75
C VAL A 103 28.28 25.02 18.58
N LEU A 104 28.53 23.85 19.19
CA LEU A 104 29.73 23.63 20.02
C LEU A 104 31.03 23.82 19.24
N ASN A 105 31.12 23.29 18.02
CA ASN A 105 32.30 23.47 17.16
C ASN A 105 32.50 24.93 16.71
N SER A 106 31.44 25.74 16.70
CA SER A 106 31.54 27.17 16.33
C SER A 106 31.99 28.08 17.48
N GLU A 107 31.86 27.60 18.73
CA GLU A 107 32.27 28.33 19.94
C GLU A 107 33.74 28.07 20.33
N GLY A 108 34.48 27.31 19.51
CA GLY A 108 35.92 27.05 19.72
C GLY A 108 36.23 25.95 20.74
N GLU A 109 35.21 25.33 21.32
CA GLU A 109 35.34 24.17 22.20
C GLU A 109 35.72 22.92 21.37
N VAL A 110 36.69 22.17 21.88
CA VAL A 110 37.24 20.95 21.26
C VAL A 110 36.09 19.97 20.95
N ALA A 111 36.08 19.39 19.75
CA ALA A 111 35.07 18.43 19.32
C ALA A 111 34.81 17.36 20.39
N ASP A 112 33.64 17.43 21.03
CA ASP A 112 33.27 16.54 22.13
C ASP A 112 33.26 15.07 21.65
N PRO A 113 34.16 14.20 22.15
CA PRO A 113 34.22 12.79 21.78
C PRO A 113 32.89 12.06 22.02
N GLN A 114 32.12 12.50 23.01
CA GLN A 114 30.83 11.95 23.40
C GLN A 114 29.76 12.29 22.35
N LEU A 115 29.83 13.48 21.76
CA LEU A 115 28.97 13.91 20.66
C LEU A 115 29.26 13.18 19.35
N ALA A 116 30.55 13.01 19.02
CA ALA A 116 30.97 12.19 17.89
C ALA A 116 30.58 10.71 18.06
N SER A 117 30.59 10.20 19.29
CA SER A 117 30.08 8.86 19.63
C SER A 117 28.56 8.76 19.43
N ALA A 118 27.80 9.75 19.90
CA ALA A 118 26.35 9.81 19.74
C ALA A 118 25.93 9.85 18.26
N LEU A 119 26.57 10.68 17.43
CA LEU A 119 26.31 10.72 15.98
C LEU A 119 26.58 9.37 15.30
N ARG A 120 27.69 8.70 15.65
CA ARG A 120 28.01 7.37 15.13
C ARG A 120 26.97 6.33 15.53
N ALA A 121 26.51 6.35 16.78
CA ALA A 121 25.47 5.45 17.29
C ALA A 121 24.14 5.66 16.55
N VAL A 122 23.74 6.91 16.31
CA VAL A 122 22.53 7.24 15.54
C VAL A 122 22.64 6.75 14.10
N GLN A 123 23.76 7.01 13.42
CA GLN A 123 23.98 6.52 12.06
C GLN A 123 23.96 5.00 11.98
N GLN A 124 24.51 4.30 12.98
CA GLN A 124 24.49 2.85 13.05
C GLN A 124 23.07 2.31 13.28
N ALA A 125 22.28 2.97 14.13
CA ALA A 125 20.87 2.64 14.32
C ALA A 125 20.06 2.81 13.02
N MET A 126 20.27 3.89 12.27
CA MET A 126 19.63 4.07 10.95
C MET A 126 20.00 2.95 9.98
N ARG A 127 21.29 2.62 9.87
CA ARG A 127 21.74 1.52 8.99
C ARG A 127 21.10 0.19 9.35
N ARG A 128 20.98 -0.13 10.65
CA ARG A 128 20.33 -1.36 11.12
C ARG A 128 18.84 -1.39 10.78
N ILE A 129 18.14 -0.26 10.89
CA ILE A 129 16.72 -0.16 10.50
C ILE A 129 16.55 -0.34 8.98
N ASP A 130 17.43 0.29 8.19
CA ASP A 130 17.42 0.15 6.73
C ASP A 130 17.71 -1.31 6.32
N GLU A 131 18.69 -1.96 6.96
CA GLU A 131 19.02 -3.37 6.74
C GLU A 131 17.86 -4.31 7.10
N ALA A 132 17.23 -4.10 8.26
CA ALA A 132 16.06 -4.88 8.69
C ALA A 132 14.90 -4.73 7.71
N THR A 133 14.66 -3.51 7.22
CA THR A 133 13.64 -3.23 6.19
C THR A 133 13.93 -3.98 4.89
N LEU A 134 15.19 -3.92 4.42
CA LEU A 134 15.62 -4.62 3.20
C LEU A 134 15.60 -6.14 3.35
N GLN A 135 15.93 -6.67 4.53
CA GLN A 135 15.86 -8.10 4.80
C GLN A 135 14.41 -8.59 4.77
N LEU A 136 13.50 -7.83 5.39
CA LEU A 136 12.08 -8.16 5.41
C LEU A 136 11.48 -8.12 3.99
N MET A 137 11.91 -7.17 3.15
CA MET A 137 11.59 -7.15 1.72
C MET A 137 12.17 -8.32 0.92
N ARG A 138 13.37 -8.81 1.29
CA ARG A 138 14.02 -9.96 0.63
C ARG A 138 13.36 -11.29 1.00
N GLU A 139 13.06 -11.49 2.28
CA GLU A 139 12.35 -12.69 2.75
C GLU A 139 10.97 -12.82 2.10
N ARG A 140 10.30 -11.69 1.87
CA ARG A 140 9.07 -11.64 1.07
C ARG A 140 9.26 -12.20 -0.34
N ARG A 141 10.33 -11.81 -1.05
CA ARG A 141 10.60 -12.27 -2.43
C ARG A 141 10.87 -13.78 -2.50
N ARG A 142 11.39 -14.39 -1.42
CA ARG A 142 11.70 -15.83 -1.37
C ARG A 142 10.52 -16.74 -1.01
N ARG A 143 9.44 -16.17 -0.44
CA ARG A 143 8.23 -16.92 -0.04
C ARG A 143 7.15 -16.96 -1.13
N LEU A 144 7.42 -16.34 -2.27
CA LEU A 144 6.63 -16.39 -3.51
C LEU A 144 7.33 -17.34 -4.48
#